data_AF-A0A1J0GBW0-F1
#
_entry.id   AF-A0A1J0GBW0-F1
#
_cell.length_a   1.000
_cell.length_b   1.000
_cell.length_c   1.000
_cell.angle_alpha   90.00
_cell.angle_beta   90.00
_cell.angle_gamma   90.00
#
_symmetry.space_group_name_H-M   'P 1'
#
loop_
_entity.id
_entity.type
_entity.pdbx_description
1 polymer ?
#
loop_
_entity_poly.entity_id
_entity_poly.type
_entity_poly.pdbx_seq_one_letter_code
_entity_poly.pdbx_strand_id
1 'polypeptide(L)'
;MTNHPKITKTLFRLLIISICLCISIFAVVSCSNRIKKNNENKDNASNKSTNNKGKEKNIKNIKLTKVAFEKGNNIYLYDEISKQIKSLGDITKSKDLLQLSPDKTKIVFRYFNDGEPIYPPHVIIYDIKSEKLTDIVINNKNVQQILELKWIDNEDILVTGHINPSVSGYSVYNIKSKTELISCVGTIRDVNLGKKNILYSNTPHIFPQPKANLYINGKQIFEINNNKEQILDGVISNDGKVIAFRSSVTGEKDLNGKAVAYINLGQISSNGNAINDLKRIVISGDIAGKLKFDDNKLSIVEDKFIYKLNDGKLIKVENTLPKQKKLTAVQLKEFRQTLAKQFPKEIISDQTVLEDIDIYNMVAF
;
A
#
# COMPACT_ATOMS: atom_id res chain seq x y z
N MET A 1 -38.56 7.03 -30.85
CA MET A 1 -38.68 5.56 -30.92
C MET A 1 -37.26 5.03 -30.82
N THR A 2 -36.81 4.23 -29.84
CA THR A 2 -37.45 3.38 -28.83
C THR A 2 -36.68 3.54 -27.51
N ASN A 3 -37.40 3.87 -26.43
CA ASN A 3 -36.87 3.80 -25.06
C ASN A 3 -36.87 2.33 -24.62
N HIS A 4 -35.70 1.72 -24.46
CA HIS A 4 -35.55 0.47 -23.70
C HIS A 4 -34.70 0.71 -22.44
N PRO A 5 -35.05 0.08 -21.30
CA PRO A 5 -34.99 0.73 -20.00
C PRO A 5 -33.76 0.32 -19.17
N LYS A 6 -33.30 1.24 -18.30
CA LYS A 6 -32.29 1.03 -17.24
C LYS A 6 -32.59 -0.16 -16.29
N ILE A 7 -33.76 -0.78 -16.37
CA ILE A 7 -34.24 -1.88 -15.52
C ILE A 7 -33.48 -3.19 -15.79
N THR A 8 -32.98 -3.42 -17.01
CA THR A 8 -32.29 -4.68 -17.36
C THR A 8 -30.91 -4.83 -16.71
N LYS A 9 -30.19 -3.72 -16.45
CA LYS A 9 -28.87 -3.76 -15.79
C LYS A 9 -28.95 -4.08 -14.30
N THR A 10 -30.01 -3.65 -13.62
CA THR A 10 -30.20 -3.88 -12.18
C THR A 10 -30.58 -5.34 -11.90
N LEU A 11 -31.45 -5.93 -12.72
CA LEU A 11 -31.80 -7.35 -12.64
C LEU A 11 -30.62 -8.28 -12.94
N PHE A 12 -29.74 -7.90 -13.87
CA PHE A 12 -28.54 -8.68 -14.19
C PHE A 12 -27.51 -8.68 -13.05
N ARG A 13 -27.36 -7.55 -12.34
CA ARG A 13 -26.49 -7.46 -11.15
C ARG A 13 -27.02 -8.30 -9.98
N LEU A 14 -28.33 -8.29 -9.75
CA LEU A 14 -28.96 -9.11 -8.70
C LEU A 14 -28.83 -10.62 -9.00
N LEU A 15 -28.90 -11.02 -10.27
CA LEU A 15 -28.69 -12.41 -10.68
C LEU A 15 -27.25 -12.90 -10.39
N ILE A 16 -26.24 -12.06 -10.67
CA ILE A 16 -24.83 -12.38 -10.40
C ILE A 16 -24.57 -12.52 -8.90
N ILE A 17 -25.14 -11.62 -8.09
CA ILE A 17 -25.01 -11.67 -6.62
C ILE A 17 -25.67 -12.94 -6.06
N SER A 18 -26.85 -13.32 -6.57
CA SER A 18 -27.54 -14.54 -6.15
C SER A 18 -26.75 -15.81 -6.49
N ILE A 19 -26.12 -15.87 -7.66
CA ILE A 19 -25.29 -17.01 -8.06
C ILE A 19 -24.04 -17.11 -7.17
N CYS A 20 -23.40 -15.98 -6.83
CA CYS A 20 -22.25 -15.97 -5.94
C CYS A 20 -22.61 -16.41 -4.51
N LEU A 21 -23.80 -16.03 -4.02
CA LEU A 21 -24.27 -16.45 -2.70
C LEU A 21 -24.52 -17.97 -2.64
N CYS A 22 -25.12 -18.56 -3.68
CA CYS A 22 -25.37 -20.00 -3.74
C CYS A 22 -24.06 -20.83 -3.74
N ILE A 23 -23.01 -20.35 -4.42
CA ILE A 23 -21.71 -21.05 -4.45
C ILE A 23 -21.02 -21.01 -3.07
N SER A 24 -21.19 -19.93 -2.31
CA SER A 24 -20.60 -19.80 -0.96
C SER A 24 -21.25 -20.72 0.09
N ILE A 25 -22.55 -21.02 -0.04
CA ILE A 25 -23.27 -21.91 0.88
C ILE A 25 -22.82 -23.37 0.70
N PHE A 26 -22.53 -23.80 -0.54
CA PHE A 26 -22.03 -25.15 -0.81
C PHE A 26 -20.61 -25.39 -0.26
N ALA A 27 -19.77 -24.36 -0.18
CA ALA A 27 -18.41 -24.45 0.37
C ALA A 27 -18.39 -24.61 1.90
N VAL A 28 -19.38 -24.05 2.62
CA VAL A 28 -19.45 -24.15 4.09
C VAL A 28 -20.01 -25.50 4.55
N VAL A 29 -20.96 -26.08 3.80
CA VAL A 29 -21.54 -27.40 4.14
C VAL A 29 -20.54 -28.54 3.95
N SER A 30 -19.54 -28.40 3.07
CA SER A 30 -18.52 -29.43 2.83
C SER A 30 -17.34 -29.41 3.82
N CYS A 31 -17.20 -28.37 4.65
CA CYS A 31 -16.16 -28.30 5.69
C CYS A 31 -16.64 -28.66 7.12
N SER A 32 -17.93 -28.89 7.35
CA SER A 32 -18.46 -29.07 8.71
C SER A 32 -18.43 -30.51 9.26
N ASN A 33 -17.84 -31.47 8.56
CA ASN A 33 -17.89 -32.90 8.95
C ASN A 33 -16.61 -33.46 9.59
N ARG A 34 -15.66 -32.62 10.01
CA ARG A 34 -14.53 -33.07 10.83
C ARG A 34 -14.30 -32.07 11.94
N ILE A 35 -14.72 -32.42 13.15
CA ILE A 35 -13.95 -32.37 14.41
C ILE A 35 -14.89 -32.83 15.52
N LYS A 36 -14.62 -34.04 16.04
CA LYS A 36 -15.20 -34.60 17.25
C LYS A 36 -14.04 -34.89 18.21
N LYS A 37 -14.23 -34.47 19.47
CA LYS A 37 -13.61 -34.93 20.73
C LYS A 37 -12.11 -34.64 20.97
N ASN A 38 -11.83 -33.77 21.94
CA ASN A 38 -11.48 -34.21 23.31
C ASN A 38 -11.42 -33.01 24.29
N ASN A 39 -12.29 -33.06 25.31
CA ASN A 39 -12.01 -32.59 26.69
C ASN A 39 -10.90 -33.50 27.27
N GLU A 40 -10.09 -33.18 28.27
CA GLU A 40 -10.34 -32.54 29.57
C GLU A 40 -8.97 -32.42 30.28
N ASN A 41 -8.65 -31.32 30.96
CA ASN A 41 -8.30 -31.33 32.39
C ASN A 41 -7.80 -29.98 32.92
N LYS A 42 -8.30 -29.67 34.12
CA LYS A 42 -7.96 -28.58 35.02
C LYS A 42 -6.65 -28.88 35.78
N ASP A 43 -5.90 -27.85 36.19
CA ASP A 43 -5.89 -27.37 37.59
C ASP A 43 -4.80 -26.30 37.87
N ASN A 44 -5.28 -25.24 38.52
CA ASN A 44 -4.75 -24.49 39.67
C ASN A 44 -3.34 -23.82 39.71
N ALA A 45 -3.44 -22.48 39.81
CA ALA A 45 -2.94 -21.62 40.91
C ALA A 45 -1.42 -21.42 41.14
N SER A 46 -0.99 -20.15 41.11
CA SER A 46 -0.39 -19.47 42.28
C SER A 46 0.05 -18.02 41.98
N ASN A 47 -0.29 -17.14 42.91
CA ASN A 47 0.10 -15.73 43.07
C ASN A 47 1.62 -15.50 43.20
N LYS A 48 2.11 -14.33 42.73
CA LYS A 48 2.61 -13.23 43.59
C LYS A 48 3.15 -12.02 42.81
N SER A 49 2.47 -10.89 42.99
CA SER A 49 2.97 -9.52 43.21
C SER A 49 4.48 -9.24 43.07
N THR A 50 4.82 -8.21 42.29
CA THR A 50 5.61 -7.09 42.83
C THR A 50 5.39 -5.78 42.06
N ASN A 51 5.00 -4.75 42.80
CA ASN A 51 4.99 -3.33 42.43
C ASN A 51 6.39 -2.86 42.02
N ASN A 52 6.47 -1.97 41.03
CA ASN A 52 7.43 -0.87 41.05
C ASN A 52 6.92 0.34 40.25
N LYS A 53 6.68 1.43 40.99
CA LYS A 53 6.39 2.78 40.50
C LYS A 53 7.66 3.41 39.91
N GLY A 54 7.49 4.22 38.87
CA GLY A 54 8.40 5.34 38.60
C GLY A 54 8.82 5.51 37.15
N LYS A 55 8.05 6.28 36.38
CA LYS A 55 8.47 7.55 35.76
C LYS A 55 7.42 7.98 34.75
N GLU A 56 6.63 8.97 35.15
CA GLU A 56 5.84 9.80 34.26
C GLU A 56 6.74 10.39 33.17
N LYS A 57 6.49 9.98 31.93
CA LYS A 57 6.66 10.86 30.78
C LYS A 57 5.27 11.24 30.33
N ASN A 58 4.87 12.45 30.68
CA ASN A 58 3.73 13.16 30.15
C ASN A 58 3.91 13.31 28.64
N ILE A 59 3.43 12.33 27.86
CA ILE A 59 3.25 12.45 26.42
C ILE A 59 1.79 12.82 26.22
N LYS A 60 1.58 14.05 25.71
CA LYS A 60 0.28 14.65 25.38
C LYS A 60 -0.72 13.61 24.86
N ASN A 61 -1.81 13.46 25.61
CA ASN A 61 -3.04 12.82 25.18
C ASN A 61 -3.55 13.55 23.91
N ILE A 62 -3.18 13.10 22.72
CA ILE A 62 -3.82 13.56 21.48
C ILE A 62 -4.74 12.43 21.03
N LYS A 63 -5.86 12.28 21.74
CA LYS A 63 -6.99 11.50 21.25
C LYS A 63 -7.89 12.41 20.39
N LEU A 64 -7.33 12.83 19.27
CA LEU A 64 -8.10 13.35 18.13
C LEU A 64 -8.20 12.19 17.15
N THR A 65 -9.42 11.76 16.82
CA THR A 65 -9.64 10.87 15.67
C THR A 65 -10.20 11.71 14.55
N LYS A 66 -9.38 11.96 13.53
CA LYS A 66 -9.85 12.49 12.26
C LYS A 66 -9.94 11.35 11.25
N VAL A 67 -10.89 11.48 10.33
CA VAL A 67 -11.10 10.50 9.27
C VAL A 67 -11.17 11.24 7.96
N ALA A 68 -10.24 10.96 7.06
CA ALA A 68 -10.40 11.37 5.67
C ALA A 68 -11.00 10.21 4.88
N PHE A 69 -11.94 10.50 3.98
CA PHE A 69 -12.61 9.48 3.16
C PHE A 69 -13.06 10.05 1.82
N GLU A 70 -13.19 9.18 0.84
CA GLU A 70 -13.76 9.50 -0.48
C GLU A 70 -15.25 9.20 -0.47
N LYS A 71 -16.06 10.10 -1.03
CA LYS A 71 -17.50 9.90 -1.30
C LYS A 71 -17.95 10.68 -2.52
N GLY A 72 -18.58 10.01 -3.48
CA GLY A 72 -19.16 10.64 -4.67
C GLY A 72 -18.17 11.54 -5.43
N ASN A 73 -16.99 11.01 -5.75
CA ASN A 73 -15.88 11.73 -6.41
C ASN A 73 -15.42 12.99 -5.66
N ASN A 74 -15.56 13.01 -4.34
CA ASN A 74 -15.08 14.10 -3.49
C ASN A 74 -14.41 13.53 -2.25
N ILE A 75 -13.58 14.35 -1.60
CA ILE A 75 -12.85 13.98 -0.40
C ILE A 75 -13.34 14.83 0.76
N TYR A 76 -13.56 14.17 1.88
CA TYR A 76 -14.07 14.77 3.10
C TYR A 76 -13.15 14.48 4.28
N LEU A 77 -13.17 15.39 5.24
CA LEU A 77 -12.54 15.24 6.54
C LEU A 77 -13.61 15.29 7.62
N TYR A 78 -13.77 14.19 8.34
CA TYR A 78 -14.55 14.12 9.57
C TYR A 78 -13.64 14.40 10.77
N ASP A 79 -14.11 15.27 11.65
CA ASP A 79 -13.48 15.57 12.94
C ASP A 79 -14.40 15.10 14.07
N GLU A 80 -13.95 14.10 14.83
CA GLU A 80 -14.72 13.47 15.92
C GLU A 80 -15.07 14.46 17.04
N ILE A 81 -14.21 15.45 17.33
CA ILE A 81 -14.43 16.40 18.43
C ILE A 81 -15.53 17.39 18.07
N SER A 82 -15.41 18.00 16.89
CA SER A 82 -16.42 18.96 16.41
C SER A 82 -17.68 18.29 15.86
N LYS A 83 -17.62 16.98 15.57
CA LYS A 83 -18.68 16.21 14.90
C LYS A 83 -19.09 16.86 13.58
N GLN A 84 -18.11 17.33 12.82
CA GLN A 84 -18.32 18.00 11.53
C GLN A 84 -17.64 17.23 10.40
N ILE A 85 -18.23 17.32 9.21
CA ILE A 85 -17.68 16.81 7.96
C ILE A 85 -17.46 18.01 7.05
N LYS A 86 -16.23 18.17 6.57
CA LYS A 86 -15.84 19.25 5.65
C LYS A 86 -15.30 18.64 4.35
N SER A 87 -15.72 19.18 3.20
CA SER A 87 -15.10 18.83 1.91
C SER A 87 -13.71 19.47 1.80
N LEU A 88 -12.73 18.72 1.30
CA LEU A 88 -11.36 19.19 1.11
C LEU A 88 -11.12 19.63 -0.33
N GLY A 89 -10.41 20.75 -0.52
CA GLY A 89 -10.09 21.26 -1.84
C GLY A 89 -11.25 21.99 -2.52
N ASP A 90 -11.10 22.25 -3.83
CA ASP A 90 -12.12 22.86 -4.66
C ASP A 90 -13.33 21.93 -4.86
N ILE A 91 -14.49 22.32 -4.36
CA ILE A 91 -15.74 21.54 -4.42
C ILE A 91 -16.26 21.34 -5.85
N THR A 92 -15.80 22.14 -6.81
CA THR A 92 -16.24 22.06 -8.22
C THR A 92 -15.51 20.96 -9.01
N LYS A 93 -14.42 20.40 -8.45
CA LYS A 93 -13.60 19.37 -9.09
C LYS A 93 -13.83 18.00 -8.47
N SER A 94 -13.82 16.97 -9.31
CA SER A 94 -13.80 15.58 -8.86
C SER A 94 -12.43 15.24 -8.25
N LYS A 95 -12.41 14.37 -7.23
CA LYS A 95 -11.24 14.03 -6.41
C LYS A 95 -11.16 12.54 -6.13
N ASP A 96 -9.96 11.99 -6.22
CA ASP A 96 -9.66 10.59 -5.91
C ASP A 96 -8.21 10.39 -5.44
N LEU A 97 -7.84 9.13 -5.20
CA LEU A 97 -6.49 8.69 -4.79
C LEU A 97 -6.05 9.30 -3.45
N LEU A 98 -6.98 9.36 -2.51
CA LEU A 98 -6.76 9.85 -1.15
C LEU A 98 -5.67 9.04 -0.43
N GLN A 99 -4.65 9.72 0.08
CA GLN A 99 -3.65 9.13 0.98
C GLN A 99 -3.23 10.10 2.10
N LEU A 100 -2.89 9.55 3.26
CA LEU A 100 -2.43 10.30 4.43
C LEU A 100 -0.91 10.26 4.56
N SER A 101 -0.27 11.39 4.90
CA SER A 101 1.18 11.43 5.15
C SER A 101 1.59 10.56 6.34
N PRO A 102 2.85 10.08 6.41
CA PRO A 102 3.33 9.25 7.51
C PRO A 102 3.17 9.89 8.89
N ASP A 103 3.41 11.20 9.00
CA ASP A 103 3.20 11.98 10.23
C ASP A 103 1.74 12.38 10.49
N LYS A 104 0.82 12.03 9.58
CA LYS A 104 -0.62 12.30 9.66
C LYS A 104 -0.97 13.80 9.68
N THR A 105 -0.09 14.65 9.17
CA THR A 105 -0.30 16.11 9.11
C THR A 105 -0.82 16.59 7.77
N LYS A 106 -0.70 15.78 6.71
CA LYS A 106 -1.08 16.15 5.35
C LYS A 106 -1.86 15.04 4.67
N ILE A 107 -2.72 15.45 3.74
CA ILE A 107 -3.49 14.57 2.89
C ILE A 107 -3.11 14.87 1.44
N VAL A 108 -2.88 13.83 0.64
CA VAL A 108 -2.71 13.96 -0.82
C VAL A 108 -3.91 13.38 -1.54
N PHE A 109 -4.28 14.00 -2.65
CA PHE A 109 -5.29 13.51 -3.59
C PHE A 109 -5.08 14.11 -4.97
N ARG A 110 -5.77 13.57 -5.98
CA ARG A 110 -5.75 14.08 -7.35
C ARG A 110 -7.02 14.85 -7.67
N TYR A 111 -6.91 15.93 -8.45
CA TYR A 111 -8.05 16.48 -9.19
C TYR A 111 -8.22 15.78 -10.52
N PHE A 112 -9.45 15.41 -10.83
CA PHE A 112 -9.85 14.92 -12.13
C PHE A 112 -11.23 15.50 -12.52
N ASN A 113 -11.64 15.28 -13.76
CA ASN A 113 -12.95 15.65 -14.24
C ASN A 113 -13.54 14.46 -15.01
N ASP A 114 -14.77 14.09 -14.63
CA ASP A 114 -15.49 12.93 -15.15
C ASP A 114 -15.85 13.08 -16.65
N GLY A 115 -15.85 14.30 -17.20
CA GLY A 115 -16.22 14.58 -18.59
C GLY A 115 -15.04 14.84 -19.54
N GLU A 116 -13.99 15.51 -19.05
CA GLU A 116 -12.78 15.79 -19.84
C GLU A 116 -11.54 15.67 -18.94
N PRO A 117 -10.52 14.93 -19.34
CA PRO A 117 -9.34 14.76 -18.52
C PRO A 117 -8.59 16.09 -18.35
N ILE A 118 -8.28 16.44 -17.11
CA ILE A 118 -7.47 17.62 -16.78
C ILE A 118 -6.02 17.29 -17.12
N TYR A 119 -5.51 17.91 -18.19
CA TYR A 119 -4.11 17.78 -18.60
C TYR A 119 -3.38 19.13 -18.54
N PRO A 120 -2.20 19.19 -17.89
CA PRO A 120 -1.58 18.14 -17.09
C PRO A 120 -2.40 17.85 -15.81
N PRO A 121 -2.37 16.63 -15.25
CA PRO A 121 -3.13 16.34 -14.05
C PRO A 121 -2.53 17.06 -12.83
N HIS A 122 -3.39 17.34 -11.86
CA HIS A 122 -3.04 18.10 -10.66
C HIS A 122 -3.12 17.19 -9.42
N VAL A 123 -2.02 17.16 -8.66
CA VAL A 123 -1.94 16.49 -7.36
C VAL A 123 -1.92 17.55 -6.27
N ILE A 124 -2.81 17.39 -5.30
CA ILE A 124 -3.08 18.38 -4.27
C ILE A 124 -2.64 17.84 -2.92
N ILE A 125 -1.90 18.66 -2.19
CA ILE A 125 -1.51 18.42 -0.80
C ILE A 125 -2.30 19.37 0.10
N TYR A 126 -3.12 18.82 0.97
CA TYR A 126 -3.84 19.55 2.00
C TYR A 126 -3.14 19.41 3.34
N ASP A 127 -2.69 20.52 3.92
CA ASP A 127 -2.16 20.56 5.28
C ASP A 127 -3.31 20.66 6.29
N ILE A 128 -3.45 19.67 7.15
CA ILE A 128 -4.62 19.51 8.03
C ILE A 128 -4.71 20.61 9.09
N LYS A 129 -3.57 21.16 9.52
CA LYS A 129 -3.52 22.15 10.59
C LYS A 129 -3.74 23.56 10.07
N SER A 130 -3.05 23.92 8.99
CA SER A 130 -3.11 25.25 8.38
C SER A 130 -4.24 25.40 7.36
N GLU A 131 -4.86 24.29 6.98
CA GLU A 131 -5.89 24.19 5.93
C GLU A 131 -5.42 24.68 4.55
N LYS A 132 -4.10 24.80 4.35
CA LYS A 132 -3.52 25.26 3.10
C LYS A 132 -3.47 24.14 2.07
N LEU A 133 -3.74 24.50 0.83
CA LEU A 133 -3.61 23.62 -0.32
C LEU A 133 -2.32 23.95 -1.07
N THR A 134 -1.60 22.89 -1.47
CA THR A 134 -0.47 22.98 -2.38
C THR A 134 -0.81 22.19 -3.64
N ASP A 135 -0.84 22.88 -4.77
CA ASP A 135 -1.06 22.27 -6.09
C ASP A 135 0.29 21.94 -6.76
N ILE A 136 0.42 20.69 -7.22
CA ILE A 136 1.56 20.14 -7.96
C ILE A 136 1.04 19.68 -9.34
N VAL A 137 1.51 20.35 -10.38
CA VAL A 137 1.19 20.02 -11.78
C VAL A 137 2.13 18.93 -12.29
N ILE A 138 1.57 17.82 -12.76
CA ILE A 138 2.35 16.65 -13.19
C ILE A 138 2.66 16.74 -14.69
N ASN A 139 3.83 17.28 -15.01
CA ASN A 139 4.27 17.50 -16.38
C ASN A 139 4.95 16.29 -17.02
N ASN A 140 5.39 15.30 -16.23
CA ASN A 140 6.05 14.11 -16.76
C ASN A 140 5.05 13.20 -17.48
N LYS A 141 5.20 13.12 -18.81
CA LYS A 141 4.33 12.35 -19.72
C LYS A 141 4.16 10.88 -19.33
N ASN A 142 5.17 10.28 -18.70
CA ASN A 142 5.14 8.87 -18.29
C ASN A 142 4.23 8.62 -17.09
N VAL A 143 3.81 9.67 -16.38
CA VAL A 143 2.95 9.56 -15.19
C VAL A 143 1.67 10.41 -15.27
N GLN A 144 1.31 10.93 -16.44
CA GLN A 144 0.09 11.73 -16.59
C GLN A 144 -1.20 10.91 -16.49
N GLN A 145 -1.18 9.61 -16.82
CA GLN A 145 -2.29 8.71 -16.51
C GLN A 145 -2.11 8.13 -15.10
N ILE A 146 -2.34 8.96 -14.08
CA ILE A 146 -2.07 8.59 -12.68
C ILE A 146 -2.95 7.40 -12.27
N LEU A 147 -2.32 6.36 -11.73
CA LEU A 147 -2.95 5.16 -11.17
C LEU A 147 -2.92 5.17 -9.64
N GLU A 148 -1.84 5.67 -9.05
CA GLU A 148 -1.61 5.61 -7.60
C GLU A 148 -0.78 6.81 -7.16
N LEU A 149 -1.07 7.28 -5.93
CA LEU A 149 -0.25 8.22 -5.19
C LEU A 149 0.25 7.51 -3.93
N LYS A 150 1.51 7.72 -3.56
CA LYS A 150 2.08 7.14 -2.35
C LYS A 150 3.05 8.11 -1.70
N TRP A 151 2.94 8.30 -0.39
CA TRP A 151 3.96 9.03 0.36
C TRP A 151 5.24 8.20 0.48
N ILE A 152 6.39 8.80 0.15
CA ILE A 152 7.70 8.23 0.44
C ILE A 152 8.12 8.62 1.86
N ASP A 153 7.95 9.90 2.19
CA ASP A 153 8.12 10.46 3.53
C ASP A 153 7.12 11.61 3.74
N ASN A 154 7.41 12.59 4.60
CA ASN A 154 6.51 13.72 4.87
C ASN A 154 6.67 14.90 3.88
N GLU A 155 7.65 14.82 2.98
CA GLU A 155 8.01 15.88 2.03
C GLU A 155 7.88 15.42 0.57
N ASP A 156 7.95 14.12 0.31
CA ASP A 156 8.01 13.58 -1.04
C ASP A 156 6.89 12.56 -1.33
N ILE A 157 6.30 12.70 -2.51
CA ILE A 157 5.24 11.82 -3.03
C ILE A 157 5.73 11.09 -4.27
N LEU A 158 5.40 9.80 -4.37
CA LEU A 158 5.53 8.99 -5.56
C LEU A 158 4.20 9.02 -6.33
N VAL A 159 4.29 9.35 -7.60
CA VAL A 159 3.20 9.28 -8.58
C VAL A 159 3.49 8.09 -9.49
N THR A 160 2.57 7.12 -9.49
CA THR A 160 2.59 5.99 -10.42
C THR A 160 1.60 6.27 -11.54
N GLY A 161 2.03 6.12 -12.79
CA GLY A 161 1.13 6.25 -13.94
C GLY A 161 1.24 5.12 -14.94
N HIS A 162 0.21 5.03 -15.79
CA HIS A 162 0.12 4.06 -16.86
C HIS A 162 0.73 4.60 -18.17
N ILE A 163 1.47 3.75 -18.87
CA ILE A 163 2.02 3.99 -20.19
C ILE A 163 1.53 2.86 -21.11
N ASN A 164 0.77 3.21 -22.14
CA ASN A 164 0.35 2.24 -23.16
C ASN A 164 1.57 1.67 -23.89
N PRO A 165 1.63 0.35 -24.18
CA PRO A 165 0.55 -0.61 -24.07
C PRO A 165 0.36 -1.31 -22.72
N SER A 166 1.32 -1.28 -21.77
CA SER A 166 1.20 -1.88 -20.42
C SER A 166 2.50 -1.70 -19.60
N VAL A 167 3.07 -0.49 -19.54
CA VAL A 167 4.23 -0.21 -18.69
C VAL A 167 3.84 0.83 -17.65
N SER A 168 4.46 0.79 -16.46
CA SER A 168 4.25 1.83 -15.46
C SER A 168 5.38 2.85 -15.53
N GLY A 169 5.01 4.13 -15.49
CA GLY A 169 5.91 5.22 -15.15
C GLY A 169 5.84 5.51 -13.66
N TYR A 170 6.95 6.00 -13.12
CA TYR A 170 7.07 6.41 -11.74
C TYR A 170 7.82 7.74 -11.69
N SER A 171 7.33 8.67 -10.88
CA SER A 171 7.99 9.95 -10.66
C SER A 171 7.80 10.40 -9.22
N VAL A 172 8.87 10.88 -8.60
CA VAL A 172 8.85 11.41 -7.24
C VAL A 172 8.84 12.94 -7.30
N TYR A 173 7.91 13.56 -6.58
CA TYR A 173 7.79 15.00 -6.47
C TYR A 173 7.99 15.45 -5.02
N ASN A 174 8.74 16.53 -4.85
CA ASN A 174 8.85 17.21 -3.57
C ASN A 174 7.72 18.22 -3.40
N ILE A 175 6.96 18.13 -2.31
CA ILE A 175 5.75 18.93 -2.11
C ILE A 175 6.04 20.41 -1.88
N LYS A 176 7.22 20.75 -1.35
CA LYS A 176 7.59 22.13 -1.02
C LYS A 176 8.07 22.88 -2.26
N SER A 177 8.98 22.28 -3.02
CA SER A 177 9.52 22.86 -4.25
C SER A 177 8.58 22.67 -5.44
N LYS A 178 7.67 21.69 -5.37
CA LYS A 178 6.76 21.27 -6.45
C LYS A 178 7.49 20.74 -7.69
N THR A 179 8.71 20.26 -7.51
CA THR A 179 9.55 19.78 -8.61
C THR A 179 9.63 18.26 -8.61
N GLU A 180 9.73 17.69 -9.82
CA GLU A 180 10.13 16.29 -9.99
C GLU A 180 11.59 16.13 -9.54
N LEU A 181 11.84 15.14 -8.69
CA LEU A 181 13.17 14.80 -8.19
C LEU A 181 13.83 13.74 -9.06
N ILE A 182 13.11 12.64 -9.32
CA ILE A 182 13.58 11.46 -10.06
C ILE A 182 12.39 10.76 -10.72
N SER A 183 12.62 10.11 -11.85
CA SER A 183 11.61 9.29 -12.52
C SER A 183 12.21 8.08 -13.22
N CYS A 184 11.38 7.05 -13.44
CA CYS A 184 11.76 5.85 -14.19
C CYS A 184 10.54 5.22 -14.90
N VAL A 185 10.81 4.31 -15.82
CA VAL A 185 9.82 3.49 -16.51
C VAL A 185 10.16 2.02 -16.30
N GLY A 186 9.20 1.21 -15.86
CA GLY A 186 9.40 -0.22 -15.61
C GLY A 186 8.56 -0.76 -14.45
N THR A 187 9.19 -1.51 -13.54
CA THR A 187 8.60 -1.99 -12.29
C THR A 187 9.45 -1.51 -11.13
N ILE A 188 8.91 -0.58 -10.34
CA ILE A 188 9.61 -0.04 -9.17
C ILE A 188 9.82 -1.13 -8.13
N ARG A 189 11.00 -1.13 -7.51
CA ARG A 189 11.35 -2.02 -6.39
C ARG A 189 11.47 -1.22 -5.11
N ASP A 190 12.20 -0.11 -5.17
CA ASP A 190 12.46 0.74 -4.00
C ASP A 190 12.75 2.20 -4.39
N VAL A 191 12.56 3.09 -3.42
CA VAL A 191 12.86 4.52 -3.54
C VAL A 191 13.61 4.96 -2.28
N ASN A 192 14.88 5.33 -2.44
CA ASN A 192 15.71 5.89 -1.37
C ASN A 192 16.08 7.34 -1.72
N LEU A 193 15.31 8.30 -1.22
CA LEU A 193 15.47 9.72 -1.52
C LEU A 193 16.64 10.38 -0.82
N GLY A 194 17.08 9.85 0.33
CA GLY A 194 18.33 10.31 0.98
C GLY A 194 19.54 10.22 0.05
N LYS A 195 19.49 9.35 -0.96
CA LYS A 195 20.48 9.21 -2.02
C LYS A 195 19.95 9.50 -3.43
N LYS A 196 18.71 9.99 -3.56
CA LYS A 196 18.01 10.20 -4.84
C LYS A 196 18.05 8.97 -5.74
N ASN A 197 17.85 7.78 -5.16
CA ASN A 197 17.89 6.51 -5.86
C ASN A 197 16.47 5.98 -6.09
N ILE A 198 16.18 5.58 -7.33
CA ILE A 198 15.05 4.72 -7.67
C ILE A 198 15.59 3.39 -8.18
N LEU A 199 15.27 2.31 -7.48
CA LEU A 199 15.57 0.93 -7.89
C LEU A 199 14.37 0.39 -8.66
N TYR A 200 14.60 -0.12 -9.86
CA TYR A 200 13.53 -0.67 -10.69
C TYR A 200 14.03 -1.78 -11.60
N SER A 201 13.12 -2.62 -12.06
CA SER A 201 13.36 -3.52 -13.19
C SER A 201 12.81 -2.89 -14.47
N ASN A 202 13.52 -3.02 -15.57
CA ASN A 202 13.01 -2.62 -16.87
C ASN A 202 12.64 -3.88 -17.67
N THR A 203 11.36 -4.02 -17.99
CA THR A 203 10.85 -5.16 -18.77
C THR A 203 10.29 -4.63 -20.09
N PRO A 204 11.13 -4.33 -21.09
CA PRO A 204 10.63 -3.95 -22.40
C PRO A 204 9.74 -5.08 -22.95
N HIS A 205 8.59 -4.71 -23.51
CA HIS A 205 7.64 -5.64 -24.15
C HIS A 205 8.15 -6.07 -25.52
N ILE A 206 9.29 -6.76 -25.54
CA ILE A 206 9.94 -7.30 -26.73
C ILE A 206 10.00 -8.83 -26.62
N PHE A 207 9.91 -9.52 -27.77
CA PHE A 207 10.08 -10.97 -27.85
C PHE A 207 11.40 -11.30 -28.55
N PRO A 208 12.23 -12.20 -28.00
CA PRO A 208 12.03 -12.93 -26.74
C PRO A 208 12.09 -12.01 -25.52
N GLN A 209 11.38 -12.40 -24.44
CA GLN A 209 11.33 -11.59 -23.22
C GLN A 209 12.76 -11.35 -22.71
N PRO A 210 13.12 -10.09 -22.40
CA PRO A 210 14.43 -9.78 -21.87
C PRO A 210 14.67 -10.49 -20.53
N LYS A 211 15.94 -10.76 -20.22
CA LYS A 211 16.29 -11.29 -18.91
C LYS A 211 15.93 -10.28 -17.82
N ALA A 212 15.56 -10.79 -16.65
CA ALA A 212 15.25 -9.96 -15.51
C ALA A 212 16.50 -9.15 -15.11
N ASN A 213 16.29 -7.85 -14.87
CA ASN A 213 17.37 -6.89 -14.64
C ASN A 213 17.01 -5.91 -13.52
N LEU A 214 18.03 -5.20 -13.03
CA LEU A 214 17.88 -4.09 -12.09
C LEU A 214 18.60 -2.87 -12.63
N TYR A 215 17.95 -1.74 -12.42
CA TYR A 215 18.42 -0.42 -12.76
C TYR A 215 18.37 0.49 -11.55
N ILE A 216 19.35 1.39 -11.44
CA ILE A 216 19.32 2.54 -10.55
C ILE A 216 19.45 3.80 -11.40
N ASN A 217 18.48 4.71 -11.29
CA ASN A 217 18.52 6.04 -11.92
C ASN A 217 18.91 6.00 -13.42
N GLY A 218 18.30 5.11 -14.20
CA GLY A 218 18.59 4.98 -15.64
C GLY A 218 19.72 4.01 -16.01
N LYS A 219 20.51 3.55 -15.05
CA LYS A 219 21.67 2.67 -15.32
C LYS A 219 21.38 1.23 -14.92
N GLN A 220 21.59 0.29 -15.84
CA GLN A 220 21.54 -1.15 -15.53
C GLN A 220 22.71 -1.50 -14.60
N ILE A 221 22.41 -2.09 -13.45
CA ILE A 221 23.40 -2.52 -12.45
C ILE A 221 23.52 -4.03 -12.34
N PHE A 222 22.53 -4.76 -12.87
CA PHE A 222 22.46 -6.21 -12.77
C PHE A 222 21.55 -6.81 -13.84
N GLU A 223 21.92 -7.97 -14.34
CA GLU A 223 21.09 -8.83 -15.20
C GLU A 223 21.25 -10.27 -14.75
N ILE A 224 20.13 -10.97 -14.64
CA ILE A 224 20.09 -12.39 -14.31
C ILE A 224 20.59 -13.20 -15.52
N ASN A 225 21.44 -14.19 -15.28
CA ASN A 225 21.93 -15.07 -16.35
C ASN A 225 20.88 -16.11 -16.81
N ASN A 226 20.04 -16.60 -15.89
CA ASN A 226 19.01 -17.61 -16.15
C ASN A 226 17.71 -16.98 -16.65
N ASN A 227 17.32 -17.26 -17.89
CA ASN A 227 16.11 -16.70 -18.53
C ASN A 227 14.78 -17.11 -17.86
N LYS A 228 14.76 -18.15 -17.01
CA LYS A 228 13.59 -18.57 -16.24
C LYS A 228 13.51 -17.93 -14.86
N GLU A 229 14.52 -17.16 -14.47
CA GLU A 229 14.57 -16.52 -13.16
C GLU A 229 13.99 -15.10 -13.23
N GLN A 230 13.10 -14.79 -12.30
CA GLN A 230 12.40 -13.51 -12.22
C GLN A 230 12.75 -12.79 -10.93
N ILE A 231 12.81 -11.46 -10.98
CA ILE A 231 12.95 -10.62 -9.79
C ILE A 231 11.57 -10.27 -9.26
N LEU A 232 11.33 -10.64 -8.01
CA LEU A 232 10.05 -10.48 -7.32
C LEU A 232 10.00 -9.16 -6.53
N ASP A 233 11.11 -8.77 -5.91
CA ASP A 233 11.20 -7.61 -5.03
C ASP A 233 12.65 -7.13 -4.91
N GLY A 234 12.88 -5.91 -4.45
CA GLY A 234 14.22 -5.37 -4.23
C GLY A 234 14.24 -4.13 -3.33
N VAL A 235 15.35 -3.92 -2.62
CA VAL A 235 15.52 -2.82 -1.66
C VAL A 235 16.97 -2.37 -1.62
N ILE A 236 17.20 -1.08 -1.42
CA ILE A 236 18.52 -0.48 -1.19
C ILE A 236 18.61 -0.03 0.28
N SER A 237 19.75 -0.31 0.90
CA SER A 237 20.08 0.20 2.25
C SER A 237 20.05 1.74 2.31
N ASN A 238 19.80 2.29 3.51
CA ASN A 238 19.68 3.73 3.71
C ASN A 238 20.94 4.50 3.26
N ASP A 239 22.13 3.92 3.42
CA ASP A 239 23.40 4.52 2.99
C ASP A 239 23.66 4.40 1.47
N GLY A 240 22.83 3.63 0.75
CA GLY A 240 22.92 3.44 -0.68
C GLY A 240 23.99 2.44 -1.14
N LYS A 241 24.64 1.72 -0.22
CA LYS A 241 25.81 0.87 -0.55
C LYS A 241 25.47 -0.59 -0.71
N VAL A 242 24.43 -1.06 -0.04
CA VAL A 242 23.98 -2.46 -0.07
C VAL A 242 22.64 -2.56 -0.77
N ILE A 243 22.49 -3.59 -1.60
CA ILE A 243 21.24 -3.94 -2.28
C ILE A 243 20.86 -5.38 -1.93
N ALA A 244 19.56 -5.60 -1.75
CA ALA A 244 19.00 -6.94 -1.65
C ALA A 244 17.83 -7.08 -2.62
N PHE A 245 17.69 -8.23 -3.25
CA PHE A 245 16.53 -8.53 -4.09
C PHE A 245 16.11 -10.00 -3.98
N ARG A 246 14.80 -10.23 -4.08
CA ARG A 246 14.22 -11.56 -4.09
C ARG A 246 14.04 -12.02 -5.52
N SER A 247 14.44 -13.26 -5.81
CA SER A 247 14.20 -13.89 -7.11
C SER A 247 13.66 -15.31 -6.96
N SER A 248 13.07 -15.84 -8.03
CA SER A 248 12.66 -17.24 -8.12
C SER A 248 12.80 -17.74 -9.55
N VAL A 249 13.07 -19.05 -9.70
CA VAL A 249 13.13 -19.72 -11.01
C VAL A 249 11.83 -20.47 -11.22
N THR A 250 11.16 -20.24 -12.35
CA THR A 250 9.91 -20.95 -12.65
C THR A 250 10.12 -22.46 -12.69
N GLY A 251 9.36 -23.19 -11.86
CA GLY A 251 9.38 -24.65 -11.80
C GLY A 251 10.45 -25.25 -10.89
N GLU A 252 11.33 -24.44 -10.30
CA GLU A 252 12.37 -24.92 -9.39
C GLU A 252 11.79 -25.28 -8.02
N LYS A 253 12.21 -26.45 -7.50
CA LYS A 253 11.71 -27.03 -6.26
C LYS A 253 12.86 -27.57 -5.42
N ASP A 254 12.69 -27.57 -4.09
CA ASP A 254 13.61 -28.21 -3.16
C ASP A 254 13.49 -29.74 -3.21
N LEU A 255 14.32 -30.43 -2.41
CA LEU A 255 14.29 -31.89 -2.29
C LEU A 255 12.94 -32.44 -1.78
N ASN A 256 12.10 -31.60 -1.18
CA ASN A 256 10.77 -31.95 -0.70
C ASN A 256 9.66 -31.56 -1.70
N GLY A 257 10.02 -31.11 -2.90
CA GLY A 257 9.07 -30.69 -3.94
C GLY A 257 8.41 -29.33 -3.70
N LYS A 258 8.89 -28.53 -2.74
CA LYS A 258 8.39 -27.19 -2.43
C LYS A 258 9.06 -26.14 -3.31
N ALA A 259 8.31 -25.11 -3.71
CA ALA A 259 8.86 -24.00 -4.49
C ALA A 259 10.00 -23.31 -3.73
N VAL A 260 11.03 -22.89 -4.47
CA VAL A 260 12.21 -22.22 -3.92
C VAL A 260 12.25 -20.77 -4.39
N ALA A 261 12.70 -19.89 -3.49
CA ALA A 261 13.06 -18.52 -3.82
C ALA A 261 14.46 -18.21 -3.27
N TYR A 262 14.99 -17.05 -3.65
CA TYR A 262 16.33 -16.63 -3.30
C TYR A 262 16.33 -15.21 -2.78
N ILE A 263 17.13 -14.96 -1.74
CA ILE A 263 17.58 -13.61 -1.39
C ILE A 263 18.97 -13.44 -1.98
N ASN A 264 19.13 -12.43 -2.82
CA ASN A 264 20.41 -12.04 -3.38
C ASN A 264 20.84 -10.74 -2.70
N LEU A 265 21.98 -10.75 -2.01
CA LEU A 265 22.52 -9.62 -1.26
C LEU A 265 23.88 -9.25 -1.85
N GLY A 266 24.10 -7.99 -2.20
CA GLY A 266 25.36 -7.54 -2.77
C GLY A 266 25.67 -6.09 -2.44
N GLN A 267 26.87 -5.66 -2.82
CA GLN A 267 27.32 -4.28 -2.66
C GLN A 267 27.20 -3.54 -3.98
N ILE A 268 26.63 -2.34 -3.95
CA ILE A 268 26.63 -1.44 -5.10
C ILE A 268 28.06 -0.89 -5.23
N SER A 269 28.65 -1.07 -6.41
CA SER A 269 29.97 -0.52 -6.75
C SER A 269 30.01 1.00 -6.54
N SER A 270 31.21 1.54 -6.27
CA SER A 270 31.39 2.98 -5.99
C SER A 270 30.95 3.90 -7.13
N ASN A 271 31.00 3.41 -8.38
CA ASN A 271 30.51 4.13 -9.56
C ASN A 271 29.00 3.93 -9.83
N GLY A 272 28.32 3.10 -9.03
CA GLY A 272 26.89 2.82 -9.11
C GLY A 272 26.46 2.02 -10.34
N ASN A 273 27.39 1.34 -11.03
CA ASN A 273 27.11 0.70 -12.33
C ASN A 273 27.04 -0.83 -12.26
N ALA A 274 27.33 -1.44 -11.11
CA ALA A 274 27.37 -2.89 -10.93
C ALA A 274 27.09 -3.29 -9.48
N ILE A 275 26.67 -4.54 -9.29
CA ILE A 275 26.62 -5.22 -7.98
C ILE A 275 27.83 -6.15 -7.83
N ASN A 276 28.59 -5.95 -6.76
CA ASN A 276 29.75 -6.77 -6.37
C ASN A 276 29.37 -7.73 -5.24
N ASP A 277 30.16 -8.80 -5.09
CA ASP A 277 30.09 -9.76 -3.98
C ASP A 277 28.68 -10.32 -3.70
N LEU A 278 27.96 -10.66 -4.78
CA LEU A 278 26.59 -11.15 -4.71
C LEU A 278 26.52 -12.50 -3.98
N LYS A 279 25.93 -12.50 -2.78
CA LYS A 279 25.63 -13.69 -2.00
C LYS A 279 24.19 -14.10 -2.23
N ARG A 280 23.99 -15.37 -2.60
CA ARG A 280 22.68 -15.98 -2.83
C ARG A 280 22.31 -16.88 -1.67
N ILE A 281 21.13 -16.68 -1.10
CA ILE A 281 20.61 -17.41 0.05
C ILE A 281 19.30 -18.07 -0.37
N VAL A 282 19.23 -19.38 -0.22
CA VAL A 282 18.02 -20.17 -0.53
C VAL A 282 16.98 -19.95 0.56
N ILE A 283 15.76 -19.64 0.17
CA ILE A 283 14.61 -19.47 1.05
C ILE A 283 13.41 -20.24 0.52
N SER A 284 12.44 -20.49 1.40
CA SER A 284 11.18 -21.12 1.00
C SER A 284 10.37 -20.17 0.12
N GLY A 285 9.80 -20.68 -0.98
CA GLY A 285 9.02 -19.91 -1.93
C GLY A 285 7.66 -19.43 -1.41
N ASP A 286 7.23 -19.91 -0.24
CA ASP A 286 6.01 -19.46 0.45
C ASP A 286 6.23 -18.19 1.30
N ILE A 287 7.48 -17.76 1.51
CA ILE A 287 7.80 -16.52 2.23
C ILE A 287 7.41 -15.34 1.35
N ALA A 288 6.33 -14.67 1.74
CA ALA A 288 5.77 -13.50 1.07
C ALA A 288 6.24 -12.22 1.76
N GLY A 289 5.67 -11.07 1.39
CA GLY A 289 6.01 -9.78 2.00
C GLY A 289 7.09 -9.00 1.25
N LYS A 290 7.44 -7.84 1.82
CA LYS A 290 8.34 -6.84 1.23
C LYS A 290 9.70 -6.85 1.91
N LEU A 291 10.77 -6.76 1.12
CA LEU A 291 12.12 -6.56 1.61
C LEU A 291 12.25 -5.17 2.24
N LYS A 292 12.98 -5.10 3.35
CA LYS A 292 13.26 -3.85 4.05
C LYS A 292 14.64 -3.89 4.71
N PHE A 293 15.38 -2.80 4.59
CA PHE A 293 16.53 -2.52 5.43
C PHE A 293 16.14 -1.68 6.65
N ASP A 294 16.67 -2.06 7.80
CA ASP A 294 16.64 -1.29 9.04
C ASP A 294 18.05 -1.35 9.66
N ASP A 295 18.76 -0.21 9.71
CA ASP A 295 20.17 -0.15 10.12
C ASP A 295 21.06 -1.24 9.48
N ASN A 296 20.98 -1.39 8.15
CA ASN A 296 21.67 -2.41 7.35
C ASN A 296 21.29 -3.87 7.66
N LYS A 297 20.29 -4.11 8.50
CA LYS A 297 19.71 -5.43 8.73
C LYS A 297 18.60 -5.67 7.73
N LEU A 298 18.75 -6.71 6.92
CA LEU A 298 17.73 -7.10 5.96
C LEU A 298 16.62 -7.89 6.66
N SER A 299 15.38 -7.56 6.32
CA SER A 299 14.21 -8.32 6.73
C SER A 299 13.18 -8.43 5.62
N ILE A 300 12.32 -9.43 5.71
CA ILE A 300 11.09 -9.53 4.91
C ILE A 300 9.92 -9.27 5.86
N VAL A 301 9.12 -8.26 5.56
CA VAL A 301 7.99 -7.82 6.37
C VAL A 301 6.68 -8.32 5.75
N GLU A 302 5.98 -9.19 6.48
CA GLU A 302 4.61 -9.64 6.20
C GLU A 302 3.65 -9.08 7.26
N ASP A 303 2.34 -9.21 7.02
CA ASP A 303 1.31 -8.71 7.94
C ASP A 303 1.38 -9.30 9.36
N LYS A 304 1.74 -10.59 9.46
CA LYS A 304 1.78 -11.34 10.73
C LYS A 304 3.19 -11.55 11.25
N PHE A 305 4.19 -11.61 10.37
CA PHE A 305 5.54 -11.99 10.72
C PHE A 305 6.58 -11.09 10.06
N ILE A 306 7.74 -10.99 10.69
CA ILE A 306 8.95 -10.42 10.10
C ILE A 306 9.99 -11.53 10.07
N TYR A 307 10.60 -11.76 8.92
CA TYR A 307 11.73 -12.68 8.76
C TYR A 307 13.02 -11.86 8.73
N LYS A 308 13.80 -11.92 9.81
CA LYS A 308 15.07 -11.20 9.94
C LYS A 308 16.20 -12.06 9.41
N LEU A 309 17.02 -11.52 8.52
CA LEU A 309 18.22 -12.22 8.05
C LEU A 309 19.34 -12.09 9.09
N ASN A 310 19.83 -13.23 9.58
CA ASN A 310 20.97 -13.31 10.48
C ASN A 310 21.88 -14.47 10.07
N ASP A 311 23.17 -14.20 9.82
CA ASP A 311 24.17 -15.20 9.41
C ASP A 311 23.70 -16.17 8.29
N GLY A 312 23.05 -15.61 7.26
CA GLY A 312 22.55 -16.38 6.12
C GLY A 312 21.26 -17.17 6.38
N LYS A 313 20.63 -17.02 7.55
CA LYS A 313 19.37 -17.68 7.93
C LYS A 313 18.28 -16.68 8.25
N LEU A 314 17.04 -17.01 7.90
CA LEU A 314 15.87 -16.21 8.27
C LEU A 314 15.32 -16.64 9.62
N ILE A 315 15.21 -15.69 10.55
CA ILE A 315 14.59 -15.85 11.85
C ILE A 315 13.19 -15.22 11.80
N LYS A 316 12.16 -16.03 11.97
CA LYS A 316 10.76 -15.61 11.99
C LYS A 316 10.38 -15.04 13.36
N VAL A 317 9.87 -13.82 13.40
CA VAL A 317 9.33 -13.17 14.60
C VAL A 317 7.95 -12.58 14.32
N GLU A 318 7.15 -12.35 15.36
CA GLU A 318 5.85 -11.69 15.21
C GLU A 318 6.01 -10.24 14.74
N ASN A 319 5.13 -9.80 13.83
CA ASN A 319 5.13 -8.42 13.36
C ASN A 319 4.40 -7.52 14.38
N THR A 320 5.20 -6.71 15.08
CA THR A 320 4.74 -5.72 16.06
C THR A 320 4.70 -4.30 15.51
N LEU A 321 4.94 -4.10 14.21
CA LEU A 321 4.86 -2.79 13.58
C LEU A 321 3.44 -2.21 13.70
N PRO A 322 3.31 -0.89 13.93
CA PRO A 322 2.00 -0.25 14.09
C PRO A 322 1.11 -0.52 12.87
N LYS A 323 -0.06 -1.12 13.10
CA LYS A 323 -1.09 -1.27 12.08
C LYS A 323 -1.83 0.05 11.88
N GLN A 324 -2.38 0.23 10.69
CA GLN A 324 -3.25 1.38 10.41
C GLN A 324 -4.39 1.43 11.44
N LYS A 325 -4.60 2.62 12.01
CA LYS A 325 -5.65 2.84 13.01
C LYS A 325 -7.00 2.62 12.34
N LYS A 326 -7.83 1.75 12.93
CA LYS A 326 -9.22 1.55 12.53
C LYS A 326 -10.12 2.23 13.55
N LEU A 327 -11.27 2.73 13.10
CA LEU A 327 -12.30 3.21 14.00
C LEU A 327 -12.81 2.06 14.87
N THR A 328 -12.98 2.34 16.16
CA THR A 328 -13.70 1.43 17.05
C THR A 328 -15.19 1.39 16.71
N ALA A 329 -15.93 0.40 17.21
CA ALA A 329 -17.37 0.29 16.97
C ALA A 329 -18.16 1.55 17.42
N VAL A 330 -17.77 2.14 18.56
CA VAL A 330 -18.38 3.38 19.07
C VAL A 330 -18.13 4.55 18.12
N GLN A 331 -16.89 4.71 17.67
CA GLN A 331 -16.51 5.79 16.75
C GLN A 331 -17.15 5.65 15.38
N LEU A 332 -17.27 4.41 14.89
CA LEU A 332 -17.95 4.12 13.63
C LEU A 332 -19.44 4.47 13.71
N LYS A 333 -20.08 4.21 14.86
CA LYS A 333 -21.47 4.63 15.10
C LYS A 333 -21.61 6.16 15.09
N GLU A 334 -20.75 6.89 15.79
CA GLU A 334 -20.79 8.36 15.80
C GLU A 334 -20.51 8.97 14.41
N PHE A 335 -19.57 8.37 13.67
CA PHE A 335 -19.28 8.74 12.30
C PHE A 335 -20.51 8.60 11.39
N ARG A 336 -21.20 7.45 11.45
CA ARG A 336 -22.46 7.20 10.70
C ARG A 336 -23.57 8.19 11.06
N GLN A 337 -23.73 8.51 12.33
CA GLN A 337 -24.70 9.52 12.77
C GLN A 337 -24.39 10.90 12.20
N THR A 338 -23.10 11.25 12.10
CA THR A 338 -22.68 12.53 11.52
C THR A 338 -22.90 12.52 10.00
N LEU A 339 -22.60 11.41 9.32
CA LEU A 339 -22.89 11.22 7.90
C LEU A 339 -24.39 11.38 7.60
N ALA A 340 -25.27 10.75 8.39
CA ALA A 340 -26.72 10.84 8.20
C ALA A 340 -27.24 12.28 8.25
N LYS A 341 -26.63 13.13 9.10
CA LYS A 341 -26.96 14.55 9.18
C LYS A 341 -26.45 15.33 7.98
N GLN A 342 -25.23 15.03 7.52
CA GLN A 342 -24.59 15.72 6.40
C GLN A 342 -25.22 15.36 5.05
N PHE A 343 -25.68 14.12 4.90
CA PHE A 343 -26.24 13.56 3.67
C PHE A 343 -27.67 13.04 3.91
N PRO A 344 -28.65 13.91 4.21
CA PRO A 344 -29.98 13.51 4.68
C PRO A 344 -30.84 12.79 3.63
N LYS A 345 -30.42 12.79 2.36
CA LYS A 345 -31.09 12.06 1.27
C LYS A 345 -30.75 10.57 1.26
N GLU A 346 -29.75 10.15 2.04
CA GLU A 346 -29.29 8.77 2.13
C GLU A 346 -29.82 8.12 3.41
N ILE A 347 -30.27 6.87 3.31
CA ILE A 347 -30.72 6.09 4.47
C ILE A 347 -29.49 5.48 5.14
N ILE A 348 -28.92 6.20 6.11
CA ILE A 348 -27.74 5.78 6.87
C ILE A 348 -28.15 5.31 8.26
N SER A 349 -27.91 4.04 8.56
CA SER A 349 -28.20 3.38 9.84
C SER A 349 -26.93 2.84 10.49
N ASP A 350 -27.03 2.39 11.74
CA ASP A 350 -25.90 1.77 12.47
C ASP A 350 -25.33 0.52 11.76
N GLN A 351 -26.12 -0.14 10.92
CA GLN A 351 -25.74 -1.35 10.16
C GLN A 351 -25.26 -1.05 8.74
N THR A 352 -25.35 0.19 8.28
CA THR A 352 -24.98 0.56 6.91
C THR A 352 -23.50 0.26 6.66
N VAL A 353 -23.26 -0.55 5.62
CA VAL A 353 -21.95 -0.81 5.05
C VAL A 353 -21.52 0.46 4.32
N LEU A 354 -20.31 0.97 4.60
CA LEU A 354 -19.88 2.29 4.12
C LEU A 354 -19.78 2.32 2.58
N GLU A 355 -19.41 1.19 1.99
CA GLU A 355 -19.29 0.98 0.55
C GLU A 355 -20.64 1.05 -0.17
N ASP A 356 -21.76 0.73 0.51
CA ASP A 356 -23.12 0.82 -0.05
C ASP A 356 -23.60 2.28 -0.20
N ILE A 357 -22.90 3.21 0.46
CA ILE A 357 -23.15 4.66 0.40
C ILE A 357 -21.95 5.38 -0.26
N ASP A 358 -21.23 4.68 -1.13
CA ASP A 358 -20.11 5.17 -1.92
C ASP A 358 -18.95 5.75 -1.09
N ILE A 359 -18.76 5.30 0.16
CA ILE A 359 -17.61 5.69 0.97
C ILE A 359 -16.47 4.69 0.79
N TYR A 360 -15.34 5.18 0.25
CA TYR A 360 -14.14 4.39 -0.02
C TYR A 360 -12.89 5.07 0.57
N ASN A 361 -11.77 4.35 0.54
CA ASN A 361 -10.43 4.86 0.87
C ASN A 361 -10.37 5.62 2.22
N MET A 362 -10.99 5.06 3.26
CA MET A 362 -11.05 5.68 4.58
C MET A 362 -9.72 5.56 5.34
N VAL A 363 -9.17 6.69 5.79
CA VAL A 363 -7.94 6.76 6.60
C VAL A 363 -8.20 7.48 7.92
N ALA A 364 -7.98 6.79 9.05
CA ALA A 364 -8.17 7.34 10.40
C ALA A 364 -6.83 7.66 11.07
N PHE A 365 -6.75 8.80 11.76
CA PHE A 365 -5.54 9.23 12.46
C PHE A 365 -5.83 9.89 13.79
#